data_AF-B4DAS9-F1
#
_entry.id   AF-B4DAS9-F1
#
_cell.length_a   1.000
_cell.length_b   1.000
_cell.length_c   1.000
_cell.angle_alpha   90.00
_cell.angle_beta   90.00
_cell.angle_gamma   90.00
#
_symmetry.space_group_name_H-M   'P 1'
#
loop_
_entity.id
_entity.type
_entity.pdbx_description
1 polymer ?
#
loop_
_entity_poly.entity_id
_entity_poly.type
_entity_poly.pdbx_seq_one_letter_code
_entity_poly.pdbx_strand_id
1 'polypeptide(L)'
;MSYHVVTRWGDSENGPTDQRMREILGELDMEDVEHPDCWLTHETGWTLSISAKSLVTYENPESDGEPRHLTQVPRSKAFQLWKTLAAGDLAKLEEEPWQPGSHPPLSEEELRARRDEAERIRRELDRQFYDSLGDERPDLPCRHEGCPRGSIQFSVFCRPHHFESLYRRPCPFQH
;
A
#
# COMPACT_ATOMS: atom_id res chain seq x y z
N MET A 1 -9.11 -24.55 20.46
CA MET A 1 -8.16 -23.52 20.03
C MET A 1 -7.64 -23.89 18.68
N SER A 2 -8.27 -23.31 17.67
CA SER A 2 -7.85 -23.35 16.28
C SER A 2 -7.27 -21.99 15.89
N TYR A 3 -6.27 -22.03 15.03
CA TYR A 3 -5.66 -20.87 14.43
C TYR A 3 -5.06 -21.30 13.10
N HIS A 4 -4.86 -20.34 12.21
CA HIS A 4 -4.17 -20.55 10.96
C HIS A 4 -3.11 -19.48 10.75
N VAL A 5 -2.07 -19.83 9.99
CA VAL A 5 -1.01 -18.92 9.58
C VAL A 5 -1.05 -18.80 8.07
N VAL A 6 -1.03 -17.57 7.58
CA VAL A 6 -0.80 -17.29 6.16
C VAL A 6 0.65 -16.89 6.00
N THR A 7 1.35 -17.65 5.16
CA THR A 7 2.75 -17.40 4.80
C THR A 7 2.85 -16.18 3.90
N ARG A 8 4.07 -15.66 3.73
CA ARG A 8 4.28 -14.56 2.78
C ARG A 8 3.90 -14.92 1.34
N TRP A 9 3.88 -16.21 1.00
CA TRP A 9 3.55 -16.70 -0.34
C TRP A 9 2.03 -16.90 -0.56
N GLY A 10 1.21 -16.56 0.43
CA GLY A 10 -0.25 -16.69 0.37
C GLY A 10 -0.77 -18.10 0.70
N ASP A 11 0.10 -19.05 1.01
CA ASP A 11 -0.31 -20.35 1.52
C ASP A 11 -0.85 -20.22 2.95
N SER A 12 -1.96 -20.91 3.23
CA SER A 12 -2.61 -20.93 4.54
C SER A 12 -2.48 -22.31 5.20
N GLU A 13 -1.92 -22.34 6.40
CA GLU A 13 -1.64 -23.55 7.18
C GLU A 13 -2.40 -23.52 8.51
N ASN A 14 -3.19 -24.55 8.79
CA ASN A 14 -3.91 -24.68 10.07
C ASN A 14 -2.99 -25.29 11.13
N GLY A 15 -2.83 -24.61 12.26
CA GLY A 15 -2.08 -25.12 13.41
C GLY A 15 -0.65 -25.61 13.11
N PRO A 16 0.20 -24.86 12.37
CA PRO A 16 1.56 -25.31 12.04
C PRO A 16 2.41 -25.55 13.29
N THR A 17 3.43 -26.40 13.16
CA THR A 17 4.35 -26.69 14.27
C THR A 17 5.19 -25.46 14.63
N ASP A 18 5.75 -25.44 15.85
CA ASP A 18 6.70 -24.41 16.30
C ASP A 18 7.88 -24.23 15.32
N GLN A 19 8.37 -25.32 14.74
CA GLN A 19 9.44 -25.27 13.74
C GLN A 19 8.94 -24.58 12.47
N ARG A 20 7.77 -24.97 11.96
CA ARG A 20 7.21 -24.40 10.74
C ARG A 20 6.89 -22.91 10.89
N MET A 21 6.37 -22.47 12.04
CA MET A 21 6.19 -21.05 12.32
C MET A 21 7.50 -20.26 12.23
N ARG A 22 8.61 -20.82 12.73
CA ARG A 22 9.92 -20.15 12.63
C ARG A 22 10.41 -20.09 11.18
N GLU A 23 10.16 -21.14 10.40
CA GLU A 23 10.48 -21.16 8.97
C GLU A 23 9.70 -20.07 8.24
N ILE A 24 8.39 -19.96 8.47
CA ILE A 24 7.53 -18.90 7.89
C ILE A 24 8.06 -17.51 8.26
N LEU A 25 8.44 -17.28 9.52
CA LEU A 25 9.04 -16.01 9.93
C LEU A 25 10.40 -15.76 9.29
N GLY A 26 11.17 -16.81 9.03
CA GLY A 26 12.45 -16.73 8.32
C GLY A 26 12.29 -16.44 6.83
N GLU A 27 11.17 -16.80 6.22
CA GLU A 27 10.85 -16.45 4.83
C GLU A 27 10.86 -14.91 4.65
N LEU A 28 10.50 -14.14 5.68
CA LEU A 28 10.51 -12.67 5.66
C LEU A 28 11.91 -12.03 5.64
N ASP A 29 12.98 -12.80 5.83
CA ASP A 29 14.36 -12.29 5.78
C ASP A 29 14.87 -12.21 4.32
N MET A 30 14.10 -12.71 3.35
CA MET A 30 14.33 -12.49 1.93
C MET A 30 13.80 -11.12 1.47
N GLU A 31 14.62 -10.39 0.72
CA GLU A 31 14.19 -9.14 0.07
C GLU A 31 13.17 -9.43 -1.03
N ASP A 32 11.90 -9.17 -0.73
CA ASP A 32 10.84 -9.10 -1.74
C ASP A 32 9.79 -8.10 -1.27
N VAL A 33 9.55 -7.12 -2.14
CA VAL A 33 8.72 -5.94 -1.91
C VAL A 33 7.24 -6.23 -2.19
N GLU A 34 6.94 -7.27 -2.98
CA GLU A 34 5.58 -7.64 -3.39
C GLU A 34 4.83 -8.37 -2.27
N HIS A 35 5.54 -9.15 -1.44
CA HIS A 35 4.97 -9.93 -0.34
C HIS A 35 5.63 -9.61 1.00
N PRO A 36 5.28 -8.48 1.64
CA PRO A 36 6.06 -7.95 2.75
C PRO A 36 5.74 -8.55 4.12
N ASP A 37 4.72 -9.39 4.26
CA ASP A 37 4.23 -9.86 5.55
C ASP A 37 3.66 -11.29 5.55
N CYS A 38 3.52 -11.83 6.76
CA CYS A 38 2.82 -13.08 7.07
C CYS A 38 1.99 -12.86 8.34
N TRP A 39 0.88 -13.57 8.53
CA TRP A 39 0.01 -13.35 9.68
C TRP A 39 -0.53 -14.64 10.29
N LEU A 40 -0.85 -14.59 11.58
CA LEU A 40 -1.54 -15.64 12.32
C LEU A 40 -2.89 -15.11 12.79
N THR A 41 -3.96 -15.82 12.47
CA THR A 41 -5.32 -15.51 12.93
C THR A 41 -5.85 -16.62 13.82
N HIS A 42 -6.28 -16.25 15.02
CA HIS A 42 -6.90 -17.14 15.99
C HIS A 42 -8.42 -17.21 15.77
N GLU A 43 -9.08 -18.28 16.22
CA GLU A 43 -10.54 -18.47 16.11
C GLU A 43 -11.40 -17.37 16.74
N THR A 44 -10.80 -16.50 17.57
CA THR A 44 -11.44 -15.32 18.16
C THR A 44 -11.48 -14.10 17.21
N GLY A 45 -10.94 -14.22 15.99
CA GLY A 45 -10.82 -13.15 15.00
C GLY A 45 -9.57 -12.28 15.16
N TRP A 46 -8.88 -12.38 16.31
CA TRP A 46 -7.64 -11.66 16.55
C TRP A 46 -6.51 -12.17 15.65
N THR A 47 -5.82 -11.22 15.03
CA THR A 47 -4.76 -11.46 14.04
C THR A 47 -3.48 -10.74 14.44
N LEU A 48 -2.34 -11.45 14.31
CA LEU A 48 -1.00 -10.88 14.41
C LEU A 48 -0.31 -10.96 13.05
N SER A 49 -0.14 -9.80 12.41
CA SER A 49 0.61 -9.65 11.16
C SER A 49 2.04 -9.23 11.46
N ILE A 50 3.00 -9.84 10.78
CA ILE A 50 4.44 -9.58 10.97
C ILE A 50 5.03 -9.25 9.60
N SER A 51 5.68 -8.10 9.49
CA SER A 51 6.31 -7.67 8.24
C SER A 51 7.81 -7.98 8.19
N ALA A 52 8.37 -7.91 6.99
CA ALA A 52 9.80 -7.96 6.72
C ALA A 52 10.58 -6.88 7.49
N LYS A 53 9.95 -5.72 7.76
CA LYS A 53 10.54 -4.58 8.48
C LYS A 53 10.45 -4.69 10.01
N SER A 54 10.22 -5.89 10.55
CA SER A 54 10.07 -6.12 11.99
C SER A 54 8.93 -5.30 12.64
N LEU A 55 7.89 -5.00 11.86
CA LEU A 55 6.64 -4.45 12.36
C LEU A 55 5.71 -5.60 12.71
N VAL A 56 5.10 -5.55 13.90
CA VAL A 56 4.02 -6.45 14.29
C VAL A 56 2.76 -5.64 14.45
N THR A 57 1.69 -6.04 13.79
CA THR A 57 0.36 -5.42 13.89
C THR A 57 -0.58 -6.43 14.55
N TYR A 58 -1.34 -5.95 15.53
CA TYR A 58 -2.36 -6.72 16.23
C TYR A 58 -3.71 -6.04 16.04
N GLU A 59 -4.65 -6.78 15.47
CA GLU A 59 -5.97 -6.25 15.13
C GLU A 59 -7.02 -7.35 15.12
N ASN A 60 -8.28 -6.94 15.22
CA ASN A 60 -9.42 -7.80 15.01
C ASN A 60 -10.45 -7.01 14.19
N PRO A 61 -10.56 -7.27 12.88
CA PRO A 61 -11.49 -6.55 12.00
C PRO A 61 -12.97 -6.73 12.36
N GLU A 62 -13.30 -7.78 13.11
CA GLU A 62 -14.67 -8.06 13.56
C GLU A 62 -14.99 -7.41 14.92
N SER A 63 -14.01 -6.73 15.52
CA SER A 63 -14.13 -6.03 16.79
C SER A 63 -14.09 -4.53 16.59
N ASP A 64 -14.69 -3.76 17.51
CA ASP A 64 -14.52 -2.31 17.60
C ASP A 64 -13.12 -1.90 18.11
N GLY A 65 -12.21 -2.87 18.30
CA GLY A 65 -10.84 -2.62 18.74
C GLY A 65 -10.00 -2.00 17.62
N GLU A 66 -9.46 -0.80 17.89
CA GLU A 66 -8.50 -0.15 16.99
C GLU A 66 -7.24 -1.00 16.79
N PRO A 67 -6.67 -1.04 15.57
CA PRO A 67 -5.43 -1.74 15.32
C PRO A 67 -4.29 -1.10 16.09
N ARG A 68 -3.31 -1.92 16.47
CA ARG A 68 -2.14 -1.48 17.23
C ARG A 68 -0.89 -2.21 16.78
N HIS A 69 0.28 -1.63 17.03
CA HIS A 69 1.53 -2.16 16.49
C HIS A 69 2.71 -2.10 17.46
N LEU A 70 3.73 -2.89 17.16
CA LEU A 70 5.06 -2.86 17.76
C LEU A 70 6.10 -2.72 16.66
N THR A 71 7.09 -1.87 16.87
CA THR A 71 8.20 -1.66 15.94
C THR A 71 9.47 -2.39 16.39
N GLN A 72 10.37 -2.65 15.45
CA GLN A 72 11.69 -3.22 15.70
C GLN A 72 11.64 -4.55 16.49
N VAL A 73 10.60 -5.36 16.24
CA VAL A 73 10.40 -6.64 16.92
C VAL A 73 11.32 -7.70 16.32
N PRO A 74 12.25 -8.30 17.09
CA PRO A 74 13.08 -9.38 16.58
C PRO A 74 12.22 -10.62 16.29
N ARG A 75 12.60 -11.42 15.28
CA ARG A 75 11.88 -12.64 14.88
C ARG A 75 11.60 -13.59 16.05
N SER A 76 12.53 -13.67 17.00
CA SER A 76 12.37 -14.46 18.23
C SER A 76 11.20 -13.99 19.10
N LYS A 77 11.03 -12.67 19.27
CA LYS A 77 9.88 -12.09 19.99
C LYS A 77 8.60 -12.24 19.17
N ALA A 78 8.66 -12.01 17.86
CA ALA A 78 7.51 -12.17 16.97
C ALA A 78 6.96 -13.61 17.03
N PHE A 79 7.84 -14.61 17.05
CA PHE A 79 7.48 -16.00 17.30
C PHE A 79 6.80 -16.22 18.66
N GLN A 80 7.27 -15.59 19.74
CA GLN A 80 6.60 -15.71 21.05
C GLN A 80 5.21 -15.08 21.05
N LEU A 81 5.02 -13.96 20.35
CA LEU A 81 3.70 -13.33 20.20
C LEU A 81 2.74 -14.25 19.46
N TRP A 82 3.17 -14.84 18.34
CA TRP A 82 2.39 -15.86 17.63
C TRP A 82 2.02 -17.04 18.52
N LYS A 83 2.96 -17.58 19.29
CA LYS A 83 2.65 -18.66 20.24
C LYS A 83 1.64 -18.25 21.30
N THR A 84 1.72 -17.02 21.78
CA THR A 84 0.81 -16.48 22.80
C THR A 84 -0.60 -16.35 22.23
N LEU A 85 -0.74 -15.83 20.99
CA LEU A 85 -2.02 -15.77 20.29
C LEU A 85 -2.58 -17.16 19.96
N ALA A 86 -1.74 -18.07 19.47
CA ALA A 86 -2.11 -19.46 19.17
C ALA A 86 -2.63 -20.21 20.40
N ALA A 87 -2.12 -19.89 21.60
CA ALA A 87 -2.60 -20.41 22.88
C ALA A 87 -3.86 -19.69 23.40
N GLY A 88 -4.37 -18.67 22.70
CA GLY A 88 -5.53 -17.87 23.10
C GLY A 88 -5.29 -16.96 24.31
N ASP A 89 -4.03 -16.71 24.68
CA ASP A 89 -3.68 -15.88 25.84
C ASP A 89 -3.67 -14.38 25.46
N LEU A 90 -4.87 -13.86 25.18
CA LEU A 90 -5.05 -12.46 24.79
C LEU A 90 -4.63 -11.49 25.90
N ALA A 91 -4.85 -11.86 27.16
CA ALA A 91 -4.47 -11.04 28.32
C ALA A 91 -2.97 -10.76 28.32
N LYS A 92 -2.14 -11.77 28.06
CA LYS A 92 -0.68 -11.58 27.95
C LYS A 92 -0.28 -10.75 26.73
N LEU A 93 -1.01 -10.85 25.62
CA LEU A 93 -0.77 -9.96 24.48
C LEU A 93 -1.07 -8.51 24.83
N GLU A 94 -2.13 -8.22 25.59
CA GLU A 94 -2.46 -6.85 26.03
C GLU A 94 -1.37 -6.18 26.88
N GLU A 95 -0.48 -6.94 27.52
CA GLU A 95 0.62 -6.41 28.35
C GLU A 95 1.80 -5.84 27.53
N GLU A 96 1.88 -6.14 26.24
CA GLU A 96 2.94 -5.62 25.38
C GLU A 96 2.80 -4.09 25.18
N PRO A 97 3.91 -3.36 24.94
CA PRO A 97 3.90 -1.90 24.85
C PRO A 97 3.39 -1.43 23.47
N TRP A 98 2.14 -1.77 23.16
CA TRP A 98 1.50 -1.45 21.89
C TRP A 98 1.41 0.04 21.64
N GLN A 99 1.63 0.42 20.39
CA GLN A 99 1.39 1.77 19.87
C GLN A 99 0.09 1.79 19.05
N PRO A 100 -0.68 2.88 19.07
CA PRO A 100 -1.93 2.96 18.32
C PRO A 100 -1.68 2.96 16.80
N GLY A 101 -2.63 2.39 16.04
CA GLY A 101 -2.62 2.30 14.59
C GLY A 101 -1.90 1.06 14.05
N SER A 102 -2.04 0.79 12.76
CA SER A 102 -1.46 -0.40 12.11
C SER A 102 0.02 -0.26 11.78
N HIS A 103 0.57 0.96 11.81
CA HIS A 103 1.97 1.26 11.51
C HIS A 103 2.39 2.59 12.18
N PRO A 104 3.71 2.85 12.31
CA PRO A 104 4.19 4.14 12.75
C PRO A 104 3.71 5.26 11.81
N PRO A 105 3.37 6.44 12.34
CA PRO A 105 3.11 7.58 11.49
C PRO A 105 4.37 7.91 10.68
N LEU A 106 4.17 8.28 9.41
CA LEU A 106 5.25 8.78 8.58
C LEU A 106 5.74 10.12 9.13
N SER A 107 7.05 10.30 9.15
CA SER A 107 7.66 11.60 9.45
C SER A 107 7.28 12.65 8.41
N GLU A 108 7.40 13.94 8.77
CA GLU A 108 7.14 15.05 7.84
C GLU A 108 8.04 14.97 6.60
N GLU A 109 9.28 14.52 6.77
CA GLU A 109 10.23 14.31 5.68
C GLU A 109 9.77 13.21 4.73
N GLU A 110 9.34 12.06 5.25
CA GLU A 110 8.80 10.96 4.43
C GLU A 110 7.51 11.35 3.72
N LEU A 111 6.62 12.09 4.39
CA LEU A 111 5.39 12.61 3.78
C LEU A 111 5.70 13.57 2.63
N ARG A 112 6.68 14.45 2.81
CA ARG A 112 7.15 15.35 1.77
C ARG A 112 7.76 14.57 0.61
N ALA A 113 8.65 13.63 0.86
CA ALA A 113 9.27 12.80 -0.17
C ALA A 113 8.23 12.03 -1.00
N ARG A 114 7.23 11.42 -0.35
CA ARG A 114 6.13 10.73 -1.06
C ARG A 114 5.31 11.68 -1.92
N ARG A 115 5.06 12.90 -1.45
CA ARG A 115 4.32 13.92 -2.20
C ARG A 115 5.11 14.36 -3.44
N ASP A 116 6.39 14.67 -3.26
CA ASP A 116 7.28 15.12 -4.33
C ASP A 116 7.42 14.03 -5.39
N GLU A 117 7.55 12.76 -4.97
CA GLU A 117 7.60 11.61 -5.87
C GLU A 117 6.28 11.39 -6.61
N ALA A 118 5.14 11.47 -5.92
CA ALA A 118 3.83 11.35 -6.55
C ALA A 118 3.59 12.47 -7.58
N GLU A 119 4.03 13.70 -7.29
CA GLU A 119 3.98 14.81 -8.24
C GLU A 119 4.88 14.58 -9.45
N ARG A 120 6.09 14.04 -9.25
CA ARG A 120 7.02 13.67 -10.32
C ARG A 120 6.39 12.63 -11.26
N ILE A 121 5.87 11.53 -10.69
CA ILE A 121 5.22 10.46 -11.46
C ILE A 121 4.00 11.01 -12.21
N ARG A 122 3.14 11.78 -11.55
CA ARG A 122 1.98 12.41 -12.19
C ARG A 122 2.40 13.26 -13.38
N ARG A 123 3.43 14.10 -13.22
CA ARG A 123 3.92 14.98 -14.30
C ARG A 123 4.52 14.19 -15.46
N GLU A 124 5.18 13.07 -15.18
CA GLU A 124 5.70 12.17 -16.21
C GLU A 124 4.57 11.50 -17.00
N LEU A 125 3.57 10.96 -16.31
CA LEU A 125 2.38 10.36 -16.95
C LEU A 125 1.61 11.40 -17.77
N ASP A 126 1.43 12.61 -17.25
CA ASP A 126 0.82 13.72 -17.98
C ASP A 126 1.55 14.00 -19.28
N ARG A 127 2.89 14.00 -19.22
CA ARG A 127 3.74 14.27 -20.38
C ARG A 127 3.61 13.15 -21.42
N GLN A 128 3.67 11.90 -20.98
CA GLN A 128 3.50 10.73 -21.85
C GLN A 128 2.13 10.75 -22.54
N PHE A 129 1.07 11.08 -21.79
CA PHE A 129 -0.26 11.24 -22.36
C PHE A 129 -0.31 12.41 -23.35
N TYR A 130 0.22 13.58 -22.99
CA TYR A 130 0.21 14.75 -23.86
C TYR A 130 0.95 14.50 -25.17
N ASP A 131 2.07 13.78 -25.13
CA ASP A 131 2.85 13.40 -26.31
C ASP A 131 2.17 12.33 -27.18
N SER A 132 1.30 11.50 -26.61
CA SER A 132 0.56 10.48 -27.38
C SER A 132 -0.62 11.03 -28.19
N LEU A 133 -1.04 12.28 -27.95
CA LEU A 133 -2.15 12.93 -28.66
C LEU A 133 -1.88 13.21 -30.15
N GLY A 134 -0.62 13.10 -30.59
CA GLY A 134 -0.21 13.39 -31.95
C GLY A 134 -0.28 14.88 -32.29
N ASP A 135 -0.19 15.18 -33.59
CA ASP A 135 -0.17 16.55 -34.09
C ASP A 135 -1.56 17.18 -34.16
N GLU A 136 -1.59 18.50 -34.03
CA GLU A 136 -2.80 19.30 -34.21
C GLU A 136 -3.07 19.53 -35.69
N ARG A 137 -4.33 19.36 -36.09
CA ARG A 137 -4.77 19.53 -37.47
C ARG A 137 -5.19 20.99 -37.70
N PRO A 138 -4.38 21.80 -38.41
CA PRO A 138 -4.62 23.24 -38.53
C PRO A 138 -5.89 23.58 -39.35
N ASP A 139 -6.36 22.63 -40.16
CA ASP A 139 -7.56 22.73 -40.99
C ASP A 139 -8.86 22.59 -40.18
N LEU A 140 -8.81 22.01 -38.97
CA LEU A 140 -9.98 21.79 -38.13
C LEU A 140 -9.83 22.54 -36.80
N PRO A 141 -10.58 23.62 -36.54
CA PRO A 141 -10.39 24.43 -35.34
C PRO A 141 -10.79 23.68 -34.06
N CYS A 142 -10.10 23.99 -32.98
CA CYS A 142 -10.45 23.56 -31.63
C CYS A 142 -11.83 24.14 -31.23
N ARG A 143 -12.67 23.31 -30.60
CA ARG A 143 -14.01 23.71 -30.12
C ARG A 143 -13.99 24.59 -28.88
N HIS A 144 -12.85 24.72 -28.20
CA HIS A 144 -12.75 25.58 -27.03
C HIS A 144 -12.88 27.05 -27.43
N GLU A 145 -13.72 27.79 -26.70
CA GLU A 145 -14.06 29.18 -27.04
C GLU A 145 -12.81 30.07 -27.04
N GLY A 146 -12.62 30.83 -28.13
CA GLY A 146 -11.46 31.70 -28.29
C GLY A 146 -10.11 31.01 -28.54
N CYS A 147 -10.09 29.67 -28.74
CA CYS A 147 -8.85 28.96 -29.02
C CYS A 147 -8.48 29.03 -30.52
N PRO A 148 -7.29 29.56 -30.89
CA PRO A 148 -6.86 29.65 -32.28
C PRO A 148 -6.24 28.35 -32.82
N ARG A 149 -6.12 27.29 -32.00
CA ARG A 149 -5.41 26.05 -32.33
C ARG A 149 -6.27 25.07 -33.13
N GLY A 150 -5.60 24.14 -33.79
CA GLY A 150 -6.22 23.01 -34.48
C GLY A 150 -6.60 21.87 -33.54
N SER A 151 -7.56 21.03 -33.94
CA SER A 151 -8.01 19.85 -33.21
C SER A 151 -7.14 18.63 -33.52
N ILE A 152 -6.93 17.72 -32.56
CA ILE A 152 -6.19 16.46 -32.80
C ILE A 152 -7.04 15.43 -33.55
N GLN A 153 -6.40 14.39 -34.11
CA GLN A 153 -7.03 13.42 -35.01
C GLN A 153 -8.35 12.80 -34.49
N PHE A 154 -8.44 12.53 -33.18
CA PHE A 154 -9.58 11.87 -32.54
C PHE A 154 -10.32 12.75 -31.51
N SER A 155 -10.16 14.07 -31.60
CA SER A 155 -10.89 14.99 -30.73
C SER A 155 -11.35 16.23 -31.48
N VAL A 156 -12.30 16.94 -30.87
CA VAL A 156 -12.71 18.29 -31.26
C VAL A 156 -11.86 19.37 -30.59
N PHE A 157 -10.92 18.98 -29.73
CA PHE A 157 -10.04 19.88 -28.99
C PHE A 157 -8.59 19.78 -29.48
N CYS A 158 -7.83 20.85 -29.31
CA CYS A 158 -6.37 20.85 -29.43
C CYS A 158 -5.73 20.05 -28.29
N ARG A 159 -4.40 19.81 -28.31
CA ARG A 159 -3.74 18.98 -27.29
C ARG A 159 -3.98 19.49 -25.86
N PRO A 160 -3.80 20.80 -25.54
CA PRO A 160 -4.08 21.30 -24.20
C PRO A 160 -5.54 21.17 -23.78
N HIS A 161 -6.49 21.56 -24.62
CA HIS A 161 -7.91 21.49 -24.26
C HIS A 161 -8.45 20.06 -24.21
N HIS A 162 -7.86 19.13 -24.97
CA HIS A 162 -8.17 17.72 -24.86
C HIS A 162 -7.69 17.18 -23.50
N PHE A 163 -6.46 17.51 -23.11
CA PHE A 163 -5.93 17.19 -21.78
C PHE A 163 -6.83 17.74 -20.67
N GLU A 164 -7.18 19.02 -20.74
CA GLU A 164 -8.03 19.69 -19.74
C GLU A 164 -9.43 19.09 -19.67
N SER A 165 -9.98 18.70 -20.83
CA SER A 165 -11.30 18.06 -20.89
C SER A 165 -11.32 16.68 -20.21
N LEU A 166 -10.23 15.92 -20.30
CA LEU A 166 -10.12 14.60 -19.67
C LEU A 166 -9.75 14.69 -18.19
N TYR A 167 -8.71 15.44 -17.85
CA TYR A 167 -8.18 15.50 -16.49
C TYR A 167 -8.85 16.54 -15.60
N ARG A 168 -9.76 17.37 -16.14
CA ARG A 168 -10.51 18.40 -15.40
C ARG A 168 -9.60 19.36 -14.62
N ARG A 169 -8.41 19.64 -15.15
CA ARG A 169 -7.44 20.60 -14.63
C ARG A 169 -6.63 21.22 -15.76
N PRO A 170 -6.03 22.41 -15.57
CA PRO A 170 -5.21 23.08 -16.57
C PRO A 170 -4.09 22.18 -17.12
N CYS A 171 -3.84 22.25 -18.42
CA CYS A 171 -2.73 21.55 -19.04
C CYS A 171 -1.40 22.17 -18.55
N PRO A 172 -0.47 21.37 -17.98
CA PRO A 172 0.80 21.90 -17.50
C PRO A 172 1.83 22.13 -18.63
N PHE A 173 1.49 21.77 -19.88
CA PHE A 173 2.36 21.88 -21.05
C PHE A 173 1.75 22.87 -22.05
N GLN A 174 1.68 24.15 -21.67
CA GLN A 174 1.32 25.19 -22.61
C GLN A 174 2.57 25.61 -23.40
N HIS A 175 2.54 25.35 -24.71
CA HIS A 175 3.42 25.94 -25.71
C HIS A 175 2.58 26.87 -26.59
#